data_AF-A0A926BYN2-F1
#
_entry.id   AF-A0A926BYN2-F1
#
_cell.length_a   1.000
_cell.length_b   1.000
_cell.length_c   1.000
_cell.angle_alpha   90.00
_cell.angle_beta   90.00
_cell.angle_gamma   90.00
#
_symmetry.space_group_name_H-M   'P 1'
#
loop_
_entity.id
_entity.type
_entity.pdbx_description
1 polymer ?
#
loop_
_entity_poly.entity_id
_entity_poly.type
_entity_poly.pdbx_seq_one_letter_code
_entity_poly.pdbx_strand_id
1 'polypeptide(L)' 'RAADIRLYITDNTKVTALTGWKPEKGITEIVTDIHAWLNENRAALEPILG' A
#
# COMPACT_ATOMS: atom_id res chain seq x y z
N ARG A 1 10.96 -8.13 -19.68
CA ARG A 1 10.32 -7.03 -20.43
C ARG A 1 9.51 -6.25 -19.41
N ALA A 2 9.77 -4.96 -19.20
CA ALA A 2 8.91 -4.17 -18.32
C ALA A 2 7.51 -4.18 -18.94
N ALA A 3 6.54 -4.76 -18.23
CA ALA A 3 5.15 -4.70 -18.65
C ALA A 3 4.70 -3.24 -18.58
N ASP A 4 3.95 -2.76 -19.57
CA ASP A 4 3.32 -1.44 -19.48
C ASP A 4 2.26 -1.48 -18.37
N ILE A 5 2.57 -0.85 -17.23
CA ILE A 5 1.65 -0.72 -16.11
C ILE A 5 0.93 0.61 -16.27
N ARG A 6 -0.41 0.57 -16.29
CA ARG A 6 -1.22 1.79 -16.28
C ARG A 6 -1.00 2.52 -14.97
N LEU A 7 -0.58 3.78 -15.06
CA LEU A 7 -0.32 4.63 -13.91
C LEU A 7 -1.57 5.45 -13.57
N TYR A 8 -2.03 5.33 -12.33
CA TYR A 8 -3.14 6.10 -11.79
C TYR A 8 -2.62 6.97 -10.65
N ILE A 9 -2.66 8.29 -10.82
CA ILE A 9 -2.25 9.28 -9.83
C ILE A 9 -3.46 10.16 -9.50
N THR A 10 -3.70 10.38 -8.21
CA THR A 10 -4.75 11.28 -7.72
C THR A 10 -4.12 12.48 -7.02
N ASP A 11 -4.65 13.67 -7.29
CA ASP A 11 -4.33 14.88 -6.54
C ASP A 11 -5.10 14.87 -5.19
N ASN A 12 -4.36 14.91 -4.08
CA ASN A 12 -4.91 14.90 -2.73
C ASN A 12 -4.96 16.29 -2.06
N THR A 13 -4.73 17.38 -2.82
CA THR A 13 -4.66 18.75 -2.28
C THR A 13 -5.95 19.14 -1.55
N LYS A 14 -7.12 18.80 -2.10
CA LYS A 14 -8.42 19.17 -1.51
C LYS A 14 -8.66 18.54 -0.14
N VAL A 15 -8.39 17.23 0.01
CA VAL A 15 -8.58 16.55 1.30
C VAL A 15 -7.55 17.04 2.33
N THR A 16 -6.30 17.26 1.89
CA THR A 16 -5.24 17.79 2.73
C THR A 16 -5.59 19.18 3.27
N ALA A 17 -6.06 20.08 2.41
CA ALA A 17 -6.43 21.44 2.81
C ALA A 17 -7.62 21.46 3.79
N LEU A 18 -8.60 20.57 3.62
CA LEU A 18 -9.81 20.54 4.45
C LEU A 18 -9.61 19.87 5.81
N THR A 19 -8.68 18.92 5.91
CA THR A 19 -8.58 18.04 7.08
C THR A 19 -7.21 18.07 7.74
N GLY A 20 -6.20 18.64 7.10
CA GLY A 20 -4.80 18.49 7.50
C GLY A 20 -4.23 17.09 7.27
N TRP A 21 -5.05 16.12 6.85
CA TRP A 21 -4.62 14.76 6.61
C TRP A 21 -3.67 14.68 5.41
N LYS A 22 -2.56 13.96 5.59
CA LYS A 22 -1.62 13.62 4.53
C LYS A 22 -1.03 12.23 4.79
N PRO A 23 -0.59 11.50 3.76
CA PRO A 23 0.16 10.26 3.97
C PRO A 23 1.46 10.55 4.75
N GLU A 24 1.72 9.75 5.77
CA GLU A 24 2.94 9.85 6.59
C GLU A 24 3.94 8.74 6.28
N LYS A 25 3.46 7.56 5.90
CA LYS A 25 4.29 6.40 5.59
C LYS A 25 4.84 6.47 4.17
N GLY A 26 6.14 6.21 4.03
CA GLY A 26 6.81 6.11 2.74
C GLY A 26 6.55 4.76 2.04
N ILE A 27 6.86 4.68 0.75
CA ILE A 27 6.67 3.46 -0.05
C ILE A 27 7.41 2.26 0.58
N THR A 28 8.67 2.44 0.96
CA THR A 28 9.48 1.36 1.56
C THR A 28 8.88 0.84 2.86
N GLU A 29 8.38 1.76 3.70
CA GLU A 29 7.74 1.40 4.97
C GLU A 29 6.45 0.61 4.71
N ILE A 30 5.60 1.10 3.81
CA ILE A 30 4.35 0.41 3.44
C ILE A 30 4.62 -1.02 2.94
N VAL A 31 5.60 -1.20 2.03
CA VAL A 31 5.93 -2.52 1.50
C VAL A 31 6.47 -3.44 2.59
N THR A 32 7.28 -2.90 3.51
CA THR A 32 7.85 -3.66 4.64
C THR A 32 6.76 -4.10 5.60
N ASP A 33 5.83 -3.20 5.95
CA ASP A 33 4.70 -3.48 6.83
C ASP A 33 3.79 -4.55 6.24
N ILE A 34 3.46 -4.46 4.95
CA ILE A 34 2.66 -5.47 4.25
C ILE A 34 3.37 -6.83 4.28
N HIS A 35 4.67 -6.86 4.00
CA HIS A 35 5.45 -8.10 4.03
C HIS A 35 5.48 -8.73 5.44
N ALA A 36 5.66 -7.92 6.48
CA ALA A 36 5.62 -8.39 7.86
C ALA A 36 4.24 -8.98 8.19
N TRP A 37 3.17 -8.25 7.88
CA TRP A 37 1.80 -8.69 8.13
C TRP A 37 1.46 -10.00 7.41
N LEU A 38 1.87 -10.15 6.15
CA LEU A 38 1.66 -11.39 5.39
C LEU A 38 2.32 -12.61 6.06
N ASN A 39 3.54 -12.44 6.60
CA ASN A 39 4.24 -13.53 7.26
C ASN A 39 3.61 -13.88 8.62
N GLU A 40 3.21 -12.87 9.39
CA GLU A 40 2.53 -13.06 10.68
C GLU A 40 1.18 -13.78 10.52
N ASN A 41 0.52 -13.59 9.38
CA ASN A 41 -0.81 -14.14 9.10
C ASN A 41 -0.79 -15.35 8.16
N ARG A 42 0.39 -15.94 7.90
CA ARG A 42 0.58 -17.01 6.92
C ARG A 42 -0.43 -18.16 7.05
N ALA A 43 -0.65 -18.66 8.28
CA ALA A 43 -1.56 -19.78 8.50
C ALA A 43 -3.01 -19.49 8.10
N ALA A 44 -3.47 -18.24 8.26
CA ALA A 44 -4.81 -17.83 7.87
C ALA A 44 -4.93 -17.57 6.35
N LEU A 45 -3.83 -17.20 5.72
CA LEU A 45 -3.78 -16.87 4.29
C LEU A 45 -3.53 -18.08 3.39
N GLU A 46 -2.88 -19.12 3.89
CA GLU A 46 -2.54 -20.34 3.14
C GLU A 46 -3.75 -20.92 2.37
N PRO A 47 -4.96 -21.07 2.95
CA PRO A 47 -6.09 -21.65 2.22
C PRO A 47 -6.64 -20.75 1.09
N ILE A 48 -6.23 -19.48 1.02
CA ILE A 48 -6.73 -18.48 0.07
C ILE A 48 -5.72 -18.23 -1.05
N LEU A 49 -4.43 -18.19 -0.70
CA LEU A 49 -3.34 -17.74 -1.58
C LEU A 49 -2.31 -18.83 -1.91
N GLY A 50 -2.36 -19.98 -1.20
CA GLY A 50 -1.45 -21.12 -1.34
C GLY A 50 -2.03 -22.25 -2.19
#